data_AF-A0A1C5MQB1-F1
#
_entry.id   AF-A0A1C5MQB1-F1
#
_cell.length_a   1.000
_cell.length_b   1.000
_cell.length_c   1.000
_cell.angle_alpha   90.00
_cell.angle_beta   90.00
_cell.angle_gamma   90.00
#
_symmetry.space_group_name_H-M   'P 1'
#
loop_
_entity.id
_entity.type
_entity.pdbx_description
1 polymer ?
#
loop_
_entity_poly.entity_id
_entity_poly.type
_entity_poly.pdbx_seq_one_letter_code
_entity_poly.pdbx_strand_id
1 'polypeptide(L)' 'MLKLRINPIVVKDLKEIREYIAEDNKEYAARTVQEIYNKFENLQMFPGIGAELSKRVSFQTDYKYAVWEDYTQ' A
#
# COMPACT_ATOMS: atom_id res chain seq x y z
N MET A 1 14.74 1.48 -14.10
CA MET A 1 13.76 1.24 -13.01
C MET A 1 14.51 1.16 -11.69
N LEU A 2 14.01 1.84 -10.66
CA LEU A 2 14.59 1.68 -9.32
C LEU A 2 14.23 0.30 -8.77
N LYS A 3 15.11 -0.30 -7.97
CA LYS A 3 14.81 -1.57 -7.30
C LYS A 3 13.99 -1.28 -6.04
N LEU A 4 12.72 -1.67 -6.03
CA LEU A 4 11.89 -1.57 -4.83
C LEU A 4 12.42 -2.53 -3.76
N ARG A 5 12.56 -2.04 -2.53
CA ARG A 5 12.90 -2.85 -1.35
C ARG A 5 11.67 -2.88 -0.45
N ILE A 6 11.19 -4.07 -0.16
CA ILE A 6 10.00 -4.27 0.68
C ILE A 6 10.47 -4.68 2.08
N ASN A 7 10.00 -3.96 3.09
CA ASN A 7 10.24 -4.31 4.48
C ASN A 7 9.44 -5.58 4.82
N PRO A 8 10.01 -6.57 5.52
CA PRO A 8 9.29 -7.78 5.96
C PRO A 8 7.97 -7.51 6.70
N ILE A 9 7.84 -6.37 7.39
CA ILE A 9 6.60 -5.95 8.05
C ILE A 9 5.44 -5.88 7.05
N VAL A 10 5.69 -5.39 5.82
CA VAL A 10 4.68 -5.30 4.76
C VAL A 10 4.09 -6.68 4.42
N VAL A 11 4.90 -7.74 4.49
CA VAL A 11 4.42 -9.11 4.23
C VAL A 11 3.45 -9.57 5.32
N LYS A 12 3.73 -9.20 6.57
CA LYS A 12 2.84 -9.48 7.70
C LYS A 12 1.53 -8.71 7.55
N ASP A 13 1.60 -7.41 7.25
CA ASP A 13 0.42 -6.57 7.08
C ASP A 13 -0.49 -7.06 5.95
N LEU A 14 0.08 -7.43 4.79
CA LEU A 14 -0.68 -7.98 3.66
C LEU A 14 -1.35 -9.30 3.99
N LYS A 15 -0.70 -10.13 4.82
CA LYS A 15 -1.28 -11.39 5.30
C LYS A 15 -2.47 -11.12 6.22
N GLU A 16 -2.34 -10.19 7.17
CA GLU A 16 -3.42 -9.82 8.08
C GLU A 16 -4.62 -9.21 7.33
N ILE A 17 -4.39 -8.32 6.36
CA ILE A 17 -5.45 -7.75 5.50
C ILE A 17 -6.18 -8.87 4.74
N ARG A 18 -5.43 -9.80 4.14
CA ARG A 18 -6.02 -10.92 3.40
C ARG A 18 -6.85 -11.82 4.31
N GLU A 19 -6.33 -12.16 5.49
CA GLU A 19 -7.00 -13.04 6.44
C GLU A 19 -8.31 -12.41 6.92
N TYR A 20 -8.28 -11.11 7.27
CA TYR A 20 -9.45 -10.35 7.67
C TYR A 20 -10.55 -10.36 6.59
N ILE A 21 -10.22 -10.01 5.34
CA ILE A 21 -11.21 -9.97 4.25
C ILE A 21 -11.69 -11.39 3.86
N ALA A 22 -10.82 -12.40 3.99
CA ALA A 22 -11.14 -13.78 3.62
C ALA A 22 -12.17 -14.45 4.55
N GLU A 23 -12.42 -13.89 5.74
CA GLU A 23 -13.54 -14.29 6.61
C GLU A 23 -14.88 -14.08 5.89
N ASP A 24 -15.01 -12.98 5.12
CA ASP A 24 -16.22 -12.65 4.36
C ASP A 24 -16.16 -13.14 2.90
N ASN A 25 -15.08 -12.84 2.18
CA ASN A 25 -14.94 -13.18 0.76
C ASN A 25 -13.48 -13.43 0.36
N LYS A 26 -13.16 -14.71 0.13
CA LYS A 26 -11.81 -15.17 -0.26
C LYS A 26 -11.34 -14.66 -1.62
N GLU A 27 -12.25 -14.53 -2.59
CA GLU A 27 -11.91 -14.04 -3.93
C GLU A 27 -11.60 -12.55 -3.89
N TYR A 28 -12.42 -11.79 -3.16
CA TYR A 28 -12.18 -10.37 -2.94
C TYR A 28 -10.87 -10.12 -2.17
N ALA A 29 -10.58 -10.91 -1.13
CA ALA A 29 -9.31 -10.85 -0.41
C ALA A 29 -8.09 -11.06 -1.34
N ALA A 30 -8.16 -12.05 -2.25
CA ALA A 30 -7.08 -12.29 -3.21
C ALA A 30 -6.93 -11.11 -4.18
N ARG A 31 -8.05 -10.55 -4.66
CA ARG A 31 -8.05 -9.39 -5.55
C ARG A 31 -7.46 -8.15 -4.87
N THR A 32 -7.87 -7.84 -3.64
CA THR A 32 -7.35 -6.72 -2.83
C THR A 32 -5.83 -6.78 -2.70
N VAL A 33 -5.28 -7.94 -2.30
CA VAL A 33 -3.82 -8.11 -2.18
C VAL A 33 -3.12 -7.89 -3.51
N GLN A 34 -3.66 -8.44 -4.61
CA GLN A 34 -3.09 -8.27 -5.95
C GLN A 34 -3.09 -6.80 -6.38
N GLU A 35 -4.16 -6.05 -6.11
CA GLU A 35 -4.23 -4.64 -6.45
C GLU A 35 -3.24 -3.78 -5.64
N ILE A 36 -3.00 -4.12 -4.36
CA ILE A 36 -1.94 -3.48 -3.57
C ILE A 36 -0.56 -3.78 -4.18
N TYR A 37 -0.29 -5.01 -4.62
CA TYR A 37 0.95 -5.32 -5.33
C TYR A 37 1.10 -4.52 -6.63
N ASN A 38 0.03 -4.37 -7.42
CA ASN A 38 0.05 -3.56 -8.64
C ASN A 38 0.37 -2.08 -8.32
N LYS A 39 0.00 -1.56 -7.15
CA LYS A 39 0.42 -0.22 -6.71
C LYS A 39 1.91 -0.14 -6.42
N PHE A 40 2.53 -1.19 -5.87
CA PHE A 40 3.98 -1.23 -5.69
C PHE A 40 4.74 -1.20 -7.01
N GLU A 41 4.26 -1.91 -8.03
CA GLU A 41 4.84 -1.85 -9.38
C GLU A 41 4.72 -0.45 -9.98
N ASN A 42 3.57 0.20 -9.81
CA ASN A 42 3.37 1.58 -10.22
C ASN A 42 4.33 2.56 -9.52
N LEU A 43 4.61 2.35 -8.22
CA LEU A 43 5.61 3.14 -7.49
C LEU A 43 7.02 2.90 -8.02
N GLN A 44 7.32 1.68 -8.46
CA GLN A 44 8.61 1.36 -9.07
C GLN A 44 8.80 2.07 -10.42
N MET A 45 7.73 2.20 -11.21
CA MET A 45 7.71 2.93 -12.48
C MET A 45 7.73 4.45 -12.26
N PHE A 46 7.01 4.94 -11.27
CA PHE A 46 6.86 6.37 -10.97
C PHE A 46 7.14 6.67 -9.48
N PRO A 47 8.42 6.78 -9.08
CA PRO A 47 8.80 7.00 -7.67
C PRO A 47 8.26 8.30 -7.05
N GLY A 48 7.85 9.25 -7.90
CA GLY A 48 7.39 10.58 -7.49
C GLY A 48 5.90 10.67 -7.11
N ILE A 49 5.07 9.65 -7.37
CA ILE A 49 3.60 9.79 -7.33
C ILE A 49 3.01 9.91 -5.93
N GLY A 50 3.76 9.53 -4.90
CA GLY A 50 3.29 9.61 -3.51
C GLY A 50 3.16 11.05 -3.03
N ALA A 51 2.13 11.31 -2.22
CA ALA A 51 1.95 12.58 -1.55
C ALA A 51 2.85 12.66 -0.31
N GLU A 52 3.33 13.86 0.02
CA GLU A 52 4.21 14.09 1.16
C GLU A 52 3.46 13.88 2.49
N LEU A 53 3.98 12.99 3.34
CA LEU A 53 3.39 12.73 4.66
C LEU A 53 3.57 13.92 5.60
N SER A 54 4.68 14.65 5.47
CA SER A 54 4.99 15.86 6.26
C SER A 54 3.90 16.93 6.21
N LYS A 55 3.06 16.95 5.17
CA LYS A 55 1.92 17.86 5.05
C LYS A 55 0.71 17.45 5.90
N ARG A 56 0.70 16.23 6.44
CA ARG A 56 -0.41 15.67 7.23
C ARG A 56 -0.05 15.36 8.69
N VAL A 57 1.24 15.35 9.04
CA VAL A 57 1.72 14.99 10.38
C VAL A 57 2.53 16.13 10.99
N SER A 58 2.58 16.19 12.32
CA SER A 58 3.27 17.28 13.05
C SER A 58 4.79 17.07 13.19
N PHE A 59 5.33 15.92 12.79
CA PHE A 59 6.75 15.61 12.88
C PHE A 59 7.45 15.68 11.52
N GLN A 60 8.75 16.00 11.53
CA GLN A 60 9.54 16.08 10.31
C GLN A 60 9.80 14.69 9.74
N THR A 61 9.45 14.49 8.47
CA THR A 61 9.66 13.23 7.75
C THR A 61 9.75 13.46 6.25
N ASP A 62 10.51 12.62 5.57
CA ASP A 62 10.60 12.51 4.11
C ASP A 62 9.69 11.41 3.54
N TYR A 63 8.92 10.72 4.39
CA TYR A 63 8.01 9.67 3.96
C TYR A 63 6.90 10.22 3.04
N LYS A 64 6.50 9.36 2.11
CA LYS A 64 5.37 9.57 1.20
C LYS A 64 4.34 8.49 1.41
N TYR A 65 3.08 8.81 1.12
CA TYR A 65 1.98 7.85 1.13
C TYR A 65 1.27 7.83 -0.22
N ALA A 66 0.71 6.67 -0.56
CA ALA A 66 -0.17 6.48 -1.70
C ALA A 66 -1.46 5.85 -1.19
N VAL A 67 -2.60 6.33 -1.68
CA VAL A 67 -3.91 5.85 -1.29
C VAL A 67 -4.36 4.80 -2.29
N TRP A 68 -4.85 3.67 -1.79
CA TRP A 68 -5.49 2.60 -2.56
C TRP A 68 -6.96 2.59 -2.13
N GLU A 69 -7.83 3.02 -3.04
CA GLU A 69 -9.26 3.32 -2.85
C GLU A 69 -9.58 4.53 -1.95
N ASP A 70 -10.69 5.21 -2.24
CA ASP A 70 -11.20 6.33 -1.44
C ASP A 70 -12.14 5.75 -0.38
N TYR A 71 -11.66 5.66 0.86
CA TYR A 71 -12.49 5.25 2.01
C TYR A 71 -13.35 6.42 2.53
N THR A 72 -13.27 7.59 1.90
CA THR A 72 -14.06 8.79 2.24
C THR A 72 -14.88 9.24 1.05
N GLN A 73 -16.20 8.99 1.09
CA GLN A 73 -17.18 9.89 0.48
C GLN A 73 -17.48 11.03 1.47
#